data_AF-A0A968Z651-F1
#
_entry.id   AF-A0A968Z651-F1
#
_cell.length_a   1.000
_cell.length_b   1.000
_cell.length_c   1.000
_cell.angle_alpha   90.00
_cell.angle_beta   90.00
_cell.angle_gamma   90.00
#
_symmetry.space_group_name_H-M   'P 1'
#
loop_
_entity.id
_entity.type
_entity.pdbx_description
1 polymer ?
#
loop_
_entity_poly.entity_id
_entity_poly.type
_entity_poly.pdbx_seq_one_letter_code
_entity_poly.pdbx_strand_id
1 'polypeptide(L)'
;MADRLRTEQKLGVEESIVSNNGRYQLVLQGDGNLVLYGLKGRVLRGATWASGTDGQVATQVVLQRDGNFVVYGSRGRVPGGATWASGTDGQGGTTLVMQDDGNLVLYRPDGSAVWATDTVEPPAPPPEKAYCCNVARADGSRLWQKTIYASSKGEAIAECERLRFDVGGAGFGLGSGTCSSGELKQPEMILTNISPALEE
;
A
#
# COMPACT_ATOMS: atom_id res chain seq x y z
N MET A 1 -10.24 6.17 6.64
CA MET A 1 -9.15 7.09 7.02
C MET A 1 -8.89 7.99 5.83
N ALA A 2 -8.45 9.23 6.05
CA ALA A 2 -8.08 10.13 4.95
C ALA A 2 -6.70 9.75 4.41
N ASP A 3 -6.46 9.98 3.12
CA ASP A 3 -5.18 9.79 2.43
C ASP A 3 -4.37 11.09 2.32
N ARG A 4 -4.91 12.21 2.84
CA ARG A 4 -4.35 13.54 2.62
C ARG A 4 -4.66 14.52 3.73
N LEU A 5 -3.79 15.53 3.85
CA LEU A 5 -4.03 16.77 4.58
C LEU A 5 -4.13 17.92 3.59
N ARG A 6 -5.13 18.77 3.78
CA ARG A 6 -5.25 20.06 3.09
C ARG A 6 -4.76 21.18 4.00
N THR A 7 -4.51 22.34 3.41
CA THR A 7 -4.23 23.58 4.12
C THR A 7 -5.13 23.76 5.36
N GLU A 8 -4.50 24.13 6.47
CA GLU A 8 -5.04 24.30 7.83
C GLU A 8 -5.54 23.03 8.52
N GLN A 9 -5.47 21.87 7.86
CA GLN A 9 -5.71 20.59 8.51
C GLN A 9 -4.49 20.13 9.30
N LYS A 10 -4.77 19.31 10.31
CA LYS A 10 -3.78 18.82 11.26
C LYS A 10 -4.01 17.37 11.62
N LEU A 11 -2.95 16.74 12.11
CA LEU A 11 -3.01 15.48 12.85
C LEU A 11 -2.47 15.75 14.26
N GLY A 12 -3.18 15.27 15.27
CA GLY A 12 -2.69 15.15 16.62
C GLY A 12 -1.78 13.94 16.80
N VAL A 13 -1.34 13.75 18.04
CA VAL A 13 -0.57 12.57 18.45
C VAL A 13 -1.41 11.29 18.27
N GLU A 14 -0.78 10.25 17.74
CA GLU A 14 -1.35 8.96 17.28
C GLU A 14 -2.36 9.05 16.13
N GLU A 15 -2.64 10.24 15.61
CA GLU A 15 -3.45 10.39 14.41
C GLU A 15 -2.62 10.18 13.14
N SER A 16 -3.29 9.73 12.08
CA SER A 16 -2.62 9.35 10.84
C SER A 16 -3.45 9.60 9.60
N ILE A 17 -2.75 9.70 8.48
CA ILE A 17 -3.30 9.51 7.13
C ILE A 17 -2.75 8.21 6.55
N VAL A 18 -3.53 7.54 5.71
CA VAL A 18 -3.23 6.23 5.14
C VAL A 18 -3.46 6.27 3.64
N SER A 19 -2.54 5.70 2.86
CA SER A 19 -2.70 5.59 1.40
C SER A 19 -3.99 4.84 1.03
N ASN A 20 -4.52 5.09 -0.16
CA ASN A 20 -5.79 4.50 -0.60
C ASN A 20 -5.72 2.97 -0.69
N ASN A 21 -4.56 2.43 -1.07
CA ASN A 21 -4.30 0.99 -1.07
C ASN A 21 -4.03 0.40 0.32
N GLY A 22 -4.01 1.21 1.38
CA GLY A 22 -3.80 0.76 2.76
C GLY A 22 -2.39 0.26 3.06
N ARG A 23 -1.41 0.51 2.19
CA ARG A 23 -0.03 0.01 2.32
C ARG A 23 0.92 1.00 2.98
N TYR A 24 0.52 2.24 3.18
CA TYR A 24 1.38 3.26 3.78
C TYR A 24 0.62 4.13 4.74
N GLN A 25 1.30 4.53 5.82
CA GLN A 25 0.73 5.35 6.87
C GLN A 25 1.75 6.39 7.31
N LEU A 26 1.31 7.65 7.37
CA LEU A 26 2.03 8.71 8.06
C LEU A 26 1.34 8.94 9.41
N VAL A 27 2.10 8.84 10.50
CA VAL A 27 1.59 8.99 11.87
C VAL A 27 2.50 9.89 12.69
N LEU A 28 1.91 10.79 13.48
CA LEU A 28 2.64 11.51 14.53
C LEU A 28 2.63 10.66 15.80
N GLN A 29 3.75 10.07 16.16
CA GLN A 29 3.86 9.16 17.29
C GLN A 29 3.94 9.90 18.63
N GLY A 30 3.55 9.22 19.70
CA GLY A 30 3.58 9.73 21.08
C GLY A 30 4.97 10.00 21.63
N ASP A 31 6.01 9.47 20.99
CA ASP A 31 7.41 9.81 21.29
C ASP A 31 7.88 11.12 20.62
N GLY A 32 6.99 11.78 19.86
CA GLY A 32 7.25 13.04 19.18
C GLY A 32 7.75 12.93 17.75
N ASN A 33 7.91 11.71 17.23
CA ASN A 33 8.39 11.50 15.87
C ASN A 33 7.23 11.47 14.86
N LEU A 34 7.38 12.13 13.72
CA LEU A 34 6.47 11.98 12.59
C LEU A 34 7.08 10.94 11.65
N VAL A 35 6.40 9.81 11.47
CA VAL A 35 6.98 8.65 10.79
C VAL A 35 6.08 8.13 9.69
N LEU A 36 6.68 7.85 8.53
CA LEU A 36 6.07 7.14 7.42
C LEU A 36 6.43 5.66 7.53
N TYR A 37 5.42 4.81 7.60
CA TYR A 37 5.56 3.37 7.65
C TYR A 37 5.01 2.72 6.38
N GLY A 38 5.69 1.67 5.93
CA GLY A 38 5.07 0.64 5.10
C GLY A 38 4.21 -0.29 5.96
N LEU A 39 3.10 -0.77 5.41
CA LEU A 39 2.14 -1.67 6.04
C LEU A 39 2.03 -3.00 5.29
N LYS A 40 1.79 -4.07 6.04
CA LYS A 40 1.30 -5.36 5.53
C LYS A 40 -0.03 -5.67 6.22
N GLY A 41 -1.13 -5.33 5.55
CA GLY A 41 -2.44 -5.29 6.20
C GLY A 41 -2.45 -4.21 7.28
N ARG A 42 -2.68 -4.59 8.55
CA ARG A 42 -2.64 -3.66 9.70
C ARG A 42 -1.31 -3.67 10.47
N VAL A 43 -0.31 -4.40 9.98
CA VAL A 43 0.98 -4.56 10.65
C VAL A 43 2.02 -3.63 10.02
N LEU A 44 2.75 -2.88 10.84
CA LEU A 44 3.87 -2.06 10.39
C LEU A 44 5.00 -2.97 9.88
N ARG A 45 5.44 -2.73 8.64
CA ARG A 45 6.53 -3.47 7.97
C ARG A 45 7.90 -2.82 8.23
N GLY A 46 7.91 -1.52 8.53
CA GLY A 46 9.13 -0.74 8.81
C GLY A 46 8.94 0.73 8.46
N ALA A 47 9.71 1.60 9.12
CA ALA A 47 9.74 3.02 8.80
C ALA A 47 10.51 3.25 7.50
N THR A 48 9.92 3.97 6.56
CA THR A 48 10.56 4.34 5.29
C THR A 48 11.07 5.78 5.32
N TRP A 49 10.47 6.64 6.15
CA TRP A 49 10.92 8.01 6.42
C TRP A 49 10.54 8.42 7.84
N ALA A 50 11.33 9.32 8.46
CA ALA A 50 11.00 9.93 9.75
C ALA A 50 11.51 11.38 9.83
N SER A 51 10.82 12.22 10.61
CA SER A 51 11.27 13.60 10.88
C SER A 51 12.52 13.69 11.76
N GLY A 52 12.86 12.61 12.48
CA GLY A 52 14.00 12.57 13.39
C GLY A 52 13.79 13.42 14.64
N THR A 53 12.53 13.52 15.09
CA THR A 53 12.13 14.31 16.27
C THR A 53 11.75 13.44 17.46
N ASP A 54 12.18 12.17 17.47
CA ASP A 54 11.99 11.27 18.60
C ASP A 54 12.59 11.84 19.89
N GLY A 55 11.87 11.63 20.99
CA GLY A 55 12.23 12.16 22.30
C GLY A 55 11.91 13.65 22.49
N GLN A 56 11.43 14.34 21.44
CA GLN A 56 10.86 15.67 21.59
C GLN A 56 9.39 15.58 21.98
N VAL A 57 8.84 16.61 22.60
CA VAL A 57 7.38 16.68 22.79
C VAL A 57 6.80 17.16 21.47
N ALA A 58 5.96 16.37 20.81
CA ALA A 58 5.10 16.84 19.73
C ALA A 58 3.65 16.90 20.19
N THR A 59 2.88 17.83 19.63
CA THR A 59 1.45 18.00 19.93
C THR A 59 0.59 17.85 18.69
N GLN A 60 1.09 18.28 17.54
CA GLN A 60 0.38 18.21 16.27
C GLN A 60 1.34 18.39 15.10
N VAL A 61 0.91 17.92 13.94
CA VAL A 61 1.48 18.32 12.65
C VAL A 61 0.41 19.04 11.85
N VAL A 62 0.77 20.12 11.16
CA VAL A 62 -0.16 20.99 10.44
C VAL A 62 0.38 21.28 9.04
N LEU A 63 -0.48 21.22 8.03
CA LEU A 63 -0.19 21.86 6.75
C LEU A 63 -0.68 23.31 6.83
N GLN A 64 0.23 24.26 6.95
CA GLN A 64 -0.07 25.65 7.23
C GLN A 64 -0.62 26.40 6.00
N ARG A 65 -1.22 27.57 6.23
CA ARG A 65 -1.75 28.43 5.16
C ARG A 65 -0.67 29.00 4.24
N ASP A 66 0.54 29.22 4.76
CA ASP A 66 1.70 29.65 3.97
C ASP A 66 2.29 28.54 3.09
N GLY A 67 1.76 27.32 3.20
CA GLY A 67 2.17 26.16 2.45
C GLY A 67 3.26 25.33 3.11
N ASN A 68 3.67 25.65 4.34
CA ASN A 68 4.65 24.85 5.07
C ASN A 68 3.99 23.67 5.81
N PHE A 69 4.59 22.48 5.73
CA PHE A 69 4.20 21.34 6.55
C PHE A 69 5.09 21.25 7.79
N VAL A 70 4.50 21.36 8.99
CA VAL A 70 5.24 21.62 10.23
C VAL A 70 4.77 20.74 11.38
N VAL A 71 5.71 20.14 12.09
CA VAL A 71 5.48 19.48 13.39
C VAL A 71 5.68 20.50 14.50
N TYR A 72 4.67 20.65 15.33
CA TYR A 72 4.66 21.53 16.50
C TYR A 72 4.72 20.72 17.78
N GLY A 73 5.33 21.33 18.79
CA GLY A 73 5.66 20.65 20.03
C GLY A 73 6.32 21.56 21.05
N SER A 74 7.20 21.00 21.88
CA SER A 74 8.09 21.78 22.73
C SER A 74 9.52 21.70 22.21
N ARG A 75 10.08 22.84 21.80
CA ARG A 75 11.49 22.94 21.41
C ARG A 75 12.31 23.31 22.63
N GLY A 76 12.87 22.30 23.30
CA GLY A 76 13.51 22.47 24.60
C GLY A 76 12.49 22.95 25.64
N ARG A 77 12.70 24.15 26.21
CA ARG A 77 11.78 24.74 27.20
C ARG A 77 10.68 25.62 26.58
N VAL A 78 10.64 25.79 25.26
CA VAL A 78 9.66 26.65 24.57
C VAL A 78 8.46 25.81 24.11
N PRO A 79 7.28 25.94 24.74
CA PRO A 79 6.07 25.26 24.29
C PRO A 79 5.56 25.87 22.98
N GLY A 80 4.93 25.04 22.15
CA GLY A 80 4.37 25.47 20.85
C GLY A 80 5.42 25.79 19.78
N GLY A 81 6.68 25.41 19.98
CA GLY A 81 7.74 25.59 18.98
C GLY A 81 7.64 24.57 17.85
N ALA A 82 8.08 24.94 16.65
CA ALA A 82 8.28 24.00 15.55
C ALA A 82 9.48 23.10 15.85
N THR A 83 9.26 21.78 15.85
CA THR A 83 10.30 20.76 16.07
C THR A 83 10.87 20.25 14.75
N TRP A 84 10.08 20.29 13.68
CA TRP A 84 10.47 20.00 12.30
C TRP A 84 9.59 20.78 11.31
N ALA A 85 10.14 21.12 10.15
CA ALA A 85 9.39 21.74 9.06
C ALA A 85 9.93 21.30 7.70
N SER A 86 9.05 21.21 6.71
CA SER A 86 9.41 20.91 5.31
C SER A 86 10.19 22.03 4.62
N GLY A 87 10.14 23.26 5.14
CA GLY A 87 10.81 24.42 4.55
C GLY A 87 10.16 24.91 3.25
N THR A 88 8.84 24.74 3.13
CA THR A 88 8.07 25.05 1.91
C THR A 88 7.17 26.28 2.06
N ASP A 89 7.41 27.11 3.09
CA ASP A 89 6.71 28.37 3.28
C ASP A 89 6.84 29.27 2.03
N GLY A 90 5.71 29.86 1.62
CA GLY A 90 5.62 30.71 0.44
C GLY A 90 5.70 29.96 -0.90
N GLN A 91 5.90 28.64 -0.91
CA GLN A 91 6.01 27.86 -2.15
C GLN A 91 4.66 27.40 -2.70
N GLY A 92 3.55 27.67 -2.00
CA GLY A 92 2.19 27.42 -2.46
C GLY A 92 1.71 25.97 -2.30
N GLY A 93 2.32 25.19 -1.40
CA GLY A 93 1.84 23.85 -1.06
C GLY A 93 0.45 23.90 -0.41
N THR A 94 -0.48 23.09 -0.89
CA THR A 94 -1.89 23.11 -0.42
C THR A 94 -2.46 21.75 -0.04
N THR A 95 -1.89 20.67 -0.59
CA THR A 95 -2.35 19.31 -0.32
C THR A 95 -1.17 18.38 -0.15
N LEU A 96 -1.03 17.80 1.03
CA LEU A 96 -0.10 16.71 1.32
C LEU A 96 -0.83 15.38 1.10
N VAL A 97 -0.29 14.49 0.27
CA VAL A 97 -0.94 13.23 -0.10
C VAL A 97 -0.02 12.06 0.23
N MET A 98 -0.54 11.08 0.97
CA MET A 98 0.09 9.77 1.14
C MET A 98 -0.27 8.90 -0.06
N GLN A 99 0.67 8.74 -0.98
CA GLN A 99 0.46 8.05 -2.24
C GLN A 99 0.56 6.53 -2.10
N ASP A 100 -0.05 5.83 -3.05
CA ASP A 100 -0.08 4.37 -3.10
C ASP A 100 1.26 3.74 -3.49
N ASP A 101 2.22 4.54 -3.96
CA ASP A 101 3.58 4.13 -4.28
C ASP A 101 4.54 4.26 -3.09
N GLY A 102 4.08 4.77 -1.95
CA GLY A 102 4.90 4.94 -0.74
C GLY A 102 5.57 6.31 -0.61
N ASN A 103 5.33 7.22 -1.56
CA ASN A 103 5.79 8.60 -1.46
C ASN A 103 4.77 9.48 -0.74
N LEU A 104 5.25 10.39 0.11
CA LEU A 104 4.43 11.43 0.70
C LEU A 104 4.80 12.74 0.01
N VAL A 105 3.83 13.34 -0.68
CA VAL A 105 4.10 14.47 -1.58
C VAL A 105 3.21 15.66 -1.24
N LEU A 106 3.82 16.83 -1.16
CA LEU A 106 3.13 18.11 -1.02
C LEU A 106 2.95 18.75 -2.40
N TYR A 107 1.70 19.06 -2.74
CA TYR A 107 1.30 19.58 -4.04
C TYR A 107 0.77 21.00 -3.99
N ARG A 108 1.06 21.77 -5.04
CA ARG A 108 0.35 23.00 -5.39
C ARG A 108 -1.05 22.70 -5.98
N PRO A 109 -1.94 23.71 -6.08
CA PRO A 109 -3.24 23.54 -6.73
C PRO A 109 -3.19 23.08 -8.19
N ASP A 110 -2.11 23.38 -8.91
CA ASP A 110 -1.90 22.97 -10.30
C ASP A 110 -1.40 21.52 -10.45
N GLY A 111 -1.19 20.81 -9.33
CA GLY A 111 -0.69 19.43 -9.31
C GLY A 111 0.83 19.30 -9.37
N SER A 112 1.59 20.39 -9.40
CA SER A 112 3.05 20.33 -9.28
C SER A 112 3.50 20.03 -7.85
N ALA A 113 4.51 19.17 -7.70
CA ALA A 113 5.09 18.85 -6.41
C ALA A 113 6.00 20.00 -5.93
N VAL A 114 5.92 20.34 -4.64
CA VAL A 114 6.84 21.29 -3.98
C VAL A 114 7.84 20.60 -3.07
N TRP A 115 7.47 19.45 -2.53
CA TRP A 115 8.29 18.65 -1.64
C TRP A 115 7.80 17.20 -1.63
N ALA A 116 8.71 16.26 -1.43
CA ALA A 116 8.41 14.85 -1.26
C ALA A 116 9.38 14.22 -0.24
N THR A 117 8.99 13.07 0.32
CA THR A 117 9.90 12.24 1.13
C THR A 117 10.90 11.46 0.29
N ASP A 118 10.69 11.39 -1.03
CA ASP A 118 11.48 10.62 -1.99
C ASP A 118 11.56 9.12 -1.64
N THR A 119 10.46 8.59 -1.10
CA THR A 119 10.33 7.21 -0.63
C THR A 119 9.47 6.33 -1.53
N VAL A 120 9.42 6.63 -2.82
CA VAL A 120 8.76 5.78 -3.81
C VAL A 120 9.29 4.35 -3.65
N GLU A 121 8.43 3.43 -3.23
CA GLU A 121 8.77 2.01 -3.22
C GLU A 121 8.97 1.60 -4.68
N PRO A 122 10.13 1.01 -5.01
CA PRO A 122 10.31 0.43 -6.34
C PRO A 122 9.14 -0.50 -6.62
N PRO A 123 8.65 -0.58 -7.87
CA PRO A 123 7.69 -1.61 -8.22
C PRO A 123 8.22 -2.94 -7.70
N ALA A 124 7.36 -3.70 -7.03
CA ALA A 124 7.73 -4.99 -6.47
C ALA A 124 8.51 -5.76 -7.54
N PRO A 125 9.67 -6.37 -7.19
CA PRO A 125 10.41 -7.14 -8.17
C PRO A 125 9.44 -8.13 -8.84
N PRO A 126 9.58 -8.36 -10.16
CA PRO A 126 8.72 -9.30 -10.84
C PRO A 126 8.73 -10.60 -10.02
N PRO A 127 7.55 -11.18 -9.74
CA PRO A 127 7.51 -12.21 -8.73
C PRO A 127 8.39 -13.37 -9.15
N GLU A 128 9.38 -13.71 -8.31
CA GLU A 128 10.42 -14.69 -8.66
C GLU A 128 9.85 -16.11 -8.87
N LYS A 129 8.61 -16.35 -8.40
CA LYS A 129 7.95 -17.65 -8.47
C LYS A 129 6.85 -17.63 -9.51
N ALA A 130 7.01 -18.50 -10.50
CA ALA A 130 5.97 -18.82 -11.46
C ALA A 130 5.01 -19.87 -10.89
N TYR A 131 3.73 -19.71 -11.20
CA TYR A 131 2.66 -20.65 -10.94
C TYR A 131 1.83 -20.83 -12.21
N CYS A 132 1.47 -22.08 -12.55
CA CYS A 132 0.58 -22.33 -13.66
C CYS A 132 -0.87 -22.38 -13.14
N CYS A 133 -1.67 -21.41 -13.57
CA CYS A 133 -3.10 -21.35 -13.30
C CYS A 133 -3.86 -22.01 -14.46
N ASN A 134 -4.69 -22.99 -14.13
CA ASN A 134 -5.61 -23.63 -15.06
C ASN A 134 -7.03 -23.34 -14.60
N VAL A 135 -7.84 -22.73 -15.46
CA VAL A 135 -9.26 -22.57 -15.22
C VAL A 135 -9.99 -23.69 -15.95
N ALA A 136 -10.95 -24.33 -15.28
CA ALA A 136 -11.71 -25.45 -15.79
C ALA A 136 -13.20 -25.11 -15.96
N ARG A 137 -13.85 -25.79 -16.90
CA ARG A 137 -15.32 -25.80 -17.04
C ARG A 137 -15.95 -26.72 -15.97
N ALA A 138 -17.27 -26.72 -15.90
CA ALA A 138 -18.02 -27.58 -14.96
C ALA A 138 -17.79 -29.08 -15.20
N ASP A 139 -17.49 -29.48 -16.43
CA ASP A 139 -17.15 -30.86 -16.80
C ASP A 139 -15.69 -31.27 -16.47
N GLY A 140 -14.93 -30.38 -15.83
CA GLY A 140 -13.51 -30.59 -15.51
C GLY A 140 -12.55 -30.37 -16.68
N SER A 141 -13.04 -30.07 -17.89
CA SER A 141 -12.17 -29.76 -19.03
C SER A 141 -11.48 -28.40 -18.85
N ARG A 142 -10.21 -28.31 -19.30
CA ARG A 142 -9.44 -27.06 -19.25
C ARG A 142 -10.07 -26.01 -20.17
N LEU A 143 -10.54 -24.92 -19.58
CA LEU A 143 -11.10 -23.76 -20.26
C LEU A 143 -10.00 -22.78 -20.69
N TRP A 144 -9.03 -22.56 -19.79
CA TRP A 144 -8.00 -21.54 -19.98
C TRP A 144 -6.76 -21.86 -19.14
N GLN A 145 -5.59 -21.37 -19.54
CA GLN A 145 -4.37 -21.47 -18.75
C GLN A 145 -3.47 -20.25 -18.91
N LYS A 146 -2.74 -19.89 -17.85
CA LYS A 146 -1.72 -18.84 -17.87
C LYS A 146 -0.71 -19.02 -16.75
N THR A 147 0.54 -18.66 -17.04
CA THR A 147 1.57 -18.48 -16.01
C THR A 147 1.27 -17.21 -15.21
N ILE A 148 1.05 -17.36 -13.91
CA ILE A 148 0.97 -16.30 -12.92
C ILE A 148 2.33 -16.20 -12.22
N TYR A 149 2.91 -15.02 -12.21
CA TYR A 149 4.03 -14.74 -11.31
C TYR A 149 3.43 -14.22 -10.01
N ALA A 150 3.79 -14.79 -8.86
CA ALA A 150 3.38 -14.29 -7.55
C ALA A 150 4.48 -14.45 -6.49
N SER A 151 4.44 -13.65 -5.43
CA SER A 151 5.43 -13.72 -4.33
C SER A 151 5.17 -14.92 -3.42
N SER A 152 3.94 -15.44 -3.45
CA SER A 152 3.50 -16.60 -2.67
C SER A 152 2.42 -17.41 -3.41
N LYS A 153 2.23 -18.67 -2.98
CA LYS A 153 1.15 -19.52 -3.49
C LYS A 153 -0.22 -18.91 -3.21
N GLY A 154 -0.41 -18.26 -2.05
CA GLY A 154 -1.69 -17.62 -1.69
C GLY A 154 -2.06 -16.46 -2.61
N GLU A 155 -1.08 -15.65 -3.00
CA GLU A 155 -1.27 -14.56 -3.97
C GLU A 155 -1.59 -15.11 -5.37
N ALA A 156 -0.90 -16.17 -5.79
CA ALA A 156 -1.21 -16.85 -7.05
C ALA A 156 -2.61 -17.49 -7.06
N ILE A 157 -3.08 -18.02 -5.92
CA ILE A 157 -4.45 -18.53 -5.76
C ILE A 157 -5.46 -17.40 -5.96
N ALA A 158 -5.28 -16.27 -5.28
CA ALA A 158 -6.18 -15.12 -5.37
C ALA A 158 -6.28 -14.58 -6.82
N GLU A 159 -5.15 -14.48 -7.52
CA GLU A 159 -5.15 -14.04 -8.93
C GLU A 159 -5.77 -15.09 -9.87
N CYS A 160 -5.51 -16.38 -9.65
CA CYS A 160 -6.12 -17.46 -10.44
C CYS A 160 -7.64 -17.53 -10.23
N GLU A 161 -8.12 -17.25 -9.01
CA GLU A 161 -9.54 -17.16 -8.71
C GLU A 161 -10.20 -15.96 -9.39
N ARG A 162 -9.56 -14.79 -9.39
CA ARG A 162 -10.02 -13.62 -10.14
C ARG A 162 -10.16 -13.94 -11.63
N LEU A 163 -9.13 -14.57 -12.22
CA LEU A 163 -9.13 -14.98 -13.62
C LEU A 163 -10.21 -16.02 -13.93
N ARG A 164 -10.49 -16.96 -13.01
CA ARG A 164 -11.61 -17.90 -13.15
C ARG A 164 -12.92 -17.15 -13.38
N PHE A 165 -13.20 -16.12 -12.58
CA PHE A 165 -14.42 -15.34 -12.70
C PHE A 165 -14.47 -14.56 -14.02
N ASP A 166 -13.36 -13.93 -14.43
CA ASP A 166 -13.29 -13.17 -15.69
C ASP A 166 -13.61 -14.02 -16.93
N VAL A 167 -13.17 -15.28 -16.95
CA VAL A 167 -13.38 -16.19 -18.09
C VAL A 167 -14.60 -17.11 -17.93
N GLY A 168 -15.39 -16.96 -16.86
CA GLY A 168 -16.57 -17.77 -16.59
C GLY A 168 -16.28 -19.25 -16.26
N GLY A 169 -15.15 -19.54 -15.63
CA GLY A 169 -14.78 -20.90 -15.22
C GLY A 169 -15.56 -21.41 -14.01
N ALA A 170 -15.78 -22.72 -13.94
CA ALA A 170 -16.41 -23.36 -12.80
C ALA A 170 -15.42 -23.59 -11.65
N GLY A 171 -14.15 -23.88 -11.97
CA GLY A 171 -13.09 -24.11 -10.99
C GLY A 171 -11.72 -23.69 -11.52
N PHE A 172 -10.70 -23.74 -10.67
CA PHE A 172 -9.32 -23.56 -11.08
C PHE A 172 -8.37 -24.53 -10.35
N GLY A 173 -7.18 -24.75 -10.91
CA GLY A 173 -6.09 -25.49 -10.31
C GLY A 173 -4.78 -24.72 -10.46
N LEU A 174 -3.94 -24.76 -9.42
CA LEU A 174 -2.69 -24.02 -9.37
C LEU A 174 -1.49 -24.95 -9.16
N GLY A 175 -0.59 -25.01 -10.14
CA GLY A 175 0.70 -25.71 -10.03
C GLY A 175 1.86 -24.73 -9.82
N SER A 176 2.97 -25.19 -9.25
CA SER A 176 4.22 -24.43 -9.28
C SER A 176 4.89 -24.52 -10.65
N GLY A 177 5.64 -23.49 -11.03
CA GLY A 177 6.30 -23.40 -12.34
C GLY A 177 5.47 -22.69 -13.40
N THR A 178 5.98 -22.65 -14.64
CA THR A 178 5.30 -22.03 -15.78
C THR A 178 4.38 -23.04 -16.47
N CYS A 179 3.35 -22.56 -17.17
CA CYS A 179 2.56 -23.43 -18.04
C CYS A 179 3.39 -23.80 -19.28
N SER A 180 3.86 -25.04 -19.36
CA SER A 180 4.37 -25.62 -20.61
C SER A 180 3.19 -25.95 -21.54
N SER A 181 3.46 -26.33 -22.79
CA SER A 181 2.49 -26.60 -23.87
C SER A 181 1.56 -27.82 -23.65
N GLY A 182 0.98 -27.97 -22.46
CA GLY A 182 -0.09 -28.92 -22.18
C GLY A 182 0.13 -29.83 -20.98
N GLU A 183 1.35 -29.97 -20.44
CA GLU A 183 1.63 -30.91 -19.34
C GLU A 183 1.92 -30.21 -18.02
N LEU A 184 0.97 -30.32 -17.10
CA LEU A 184 1.20 -30.03 -15.68
C LEU A 184 2.10 -31.12 -15.12
N LYS A 185 3.38 -30.83 -14.88
CA LYS A 185 4.19 -31.65 -13.98
C LYS A 185 3.66 -31.44 -12.56
N GLN A 186 2.68 -32.26 -12.19
CA GLN A 186 2.04 -32.37 -10.86
C GLN A 186 1.26 -31.12 -10.43
N PRO A 187 0.00 -30.94 -10.87
CA PRO A 187 -0.85 -29.93 -10.28
C PRO A 187 -1.24 -30.38 -8.87
N GLU A 188 -0.86 -29.62 -7.85
CA GLU A 188 -1.64 -29.59 -6.61
C GLU A 188 -2.98 -28.94 -6.97
N MET A 189 -3.91 -29.71 -7.51
CA MET A 189 -5.26 -29.23 -7.77
C MET A 189 -5.92 -28.92 -6.43
N ILE A 190 -5.87 -27.65 -6.03
CA ILE A 190 -6.83 -27.13 -5.06
C ILE A 190 -8.14 -26.99 -5.85
N LEU A 191 -8.89 -28.09 -5.95
CA LEU A 191 -10.26 -28.09 -6.46
C LEU A 191 -11.14 -27.40 -5.42
N THR A 192 -11.21 -26.08 -5.44
CA THR A 192 -12.29 -25.38 -4.72
C THR A 192 -13.52 -25.33 -5.62
N ASN A 193 -14.59 -25.97 -5.14
CA ASN A 193 -15.97 -25.90 -5.60
C ASN A 193 -16.29 -26.56 -6.96
N ILE A 194 -16.08 -27.87 -7.07
CA ILE A 194 -17.07 -28.70 -7.79
C ILE A 194 -18.05 -29.18 -6.72
N SER A 195 -19.10 -28.41 -6.44
CA SER A 195 -20.27 -29.03 -5.83
C SER A 195 -20.86 -29.97 -6.87
N PRO A 196 -20.98 -31.29 -6.62
CA PRO A 196 -21.85 -32.11 -7.44
C PRO A 196 -23.26 -31.58 -7.18
N ALA A 197 -23.83 -30.87 -8.14
CA ALA A 197 -25.27 -30.67 -8.16
C ALA A 197 -25.89 -32.07 -8.17
N LEU A 198 -26.71 -32.31 -7.15
CA LEU A 198 -27.48 -33.51 -6.86
C LEU A 198 -28.03 -34.16 -8.14
N GLU A 199 -27.73 -35.44 -8.34
CA GLU A 199 -28.55 -36.31 -9.18
C GLU A 199 -29.94 -36.43 -8.54
N GLU A 200 -31.00 -36.20 -9.33
CA GLU A 200 -32.39 -36.60 -9.00
C GLU A 200 -32.55 -38.13 -9.04
#